data_AF-A0A350PC45-F1
#
_entry.id   AF-A0A350PC45-F1
#
_cell.length_a   1.000
_cell.length_b   1.000
_cell.length_c   1.000
_cell.angle_alpha   90.00
_cell.angle_beta   90.00
_cell.angle_gamma   90.00
#
_symmetry.space_group_name_H-M   'P 1'
#
loop_
_entity.id
_entity.type
_entity.pdbx_description
1 polymer ?
#
loop_
_entity_poly.entity_id
_entity_poly.type
_entity_poly.pdbx_seq_one_letter_code
_entity_poly.pdbx_strand_id
1 'polypeptide(L)'
;MTTVLQMLSAQGIAKWRARVGEEEANKISSQASRRGTLMHKLCEDYVNNEVIDTSSLMPLDLQNFNALKSEMDKHFGKVYGQEIALYSDFLELAGRVDCIAEYKGKLSIIDYKTSKKVKKRENIKNYFMQAAGYAVMYEEVFKQPINQLVIIMSVDHEGVVEFVEKRDDHIHDLIKLRKKYKDKHGI
;
A
#
# COMPACT_ATOMS: atom_id res chain seq x y z
N MET A 1 -4.29 4.85 10.53
CA MET A 1 -4.51 3.70 9.63
C MET A 1 -3.51 2.57 9.90
N THR A 2 -2.23 2.74 9.53
CA THR A 2 -1.19 1.72 9.66
C THR A 2 -0.98 1.20 11.08
N THR A 3 -1.09 2.06 12.10
CA THR A 3 -1.01 1.69 13.53
C THR A 3 -2.01 0.61 13.93
N VAL A 4 -3.25 0.69 13.41
CA VAL A 4 -4.29 -0.32 13.68
C VAL A 4 -3.97 -1.63 12.96
N LEU A 5 -3.54 -1.54 11.69
CA LEU A 5 -3.20 -2.72 10.88
C LEU A 5 -1.99 -3.49 11.42
N GLN A 6 -1.04 -2.82 12.09
CA GLN A 6 0.12 -3.46 12.73
C GLN A 6 -0.27 -4.51 13.77
N MET A 7 -1.47 -4.43 14.37
CA MET A 7 -1.96 -5.48 15.28
C MET A 7 -2.04 -6.87 14.62
N LEU A 8 -2.24 -6.95 13.30
CA LEU A 8 -2.35 -8.22 12.59
C LEU A 8 -0.98 -8.93 12.44
N SER A 9 0.10 -8.17 12.35
CA SER A 9 1.44 -8.70 12.07
C SER A 9 2.37 -8.71 13.29
N ALA A 10 2.05 -7.97 14.35
CA ALA A 10 2.92 -7.78 15.51
C ALA A 10 3.46 -9.10 16.10
N GLN A 11 2.59 -10.10 16.33
CA GLN A 11 3.02 -11.38 16.89
C GLN A 11 3.91 -12.18 15.92
N GLY A 12 3.57 -12.17 14.62
CA GLY A 12 4.35 -12.85 13.59
C GLY A 12 5.73 -12.23 13.41
N ILE A 13 5.81 -10.90 13.43
CA ILE A 13 7.06 -10.14 13.39
C ILE A 13 7.89 -10.46 14.64
N ALA A 14 7.32 -10.44 15.84
CA ALA A 14 8.05 -10.76 17.07
C ALA A 14 8.67 -12.17 17.03
N LYS A 15 7.91 -13.17 16.59
CA LYS A 15 8.42 -14.56 16.42
C LYS A 15 9.52 -14.64 15.36
N TRP A 16 9.35 -13.94 14.24
CA TRP A 16 10.37 -13.89 13.18
C TRP A 16 11.66 -13.23 13.67
N ARG A 17 11.57 -12.11 14.40
CA ARG A 17 12.72 -11.41 15.00
C ARG A 17 13.47 -12.31 15.99
N ALA A 18 12.73 -13.00 16.87
CA ALA A 18 13.32 -13.97 17.80
C ALA A 18 14.07 -15.11 17.08
N ARG A 19 13.61 -15.50 15.88
CA ARG A 19 14.24 -16.55 15.08
C ARG A 19 15.50 -16.11 14.34
N VAL A 20 15.50 -14.91 13.75
CA VAL A 20 16.64 -14.42 12.94
C VAL A 20 17.65 -13.61 13.73
N GLY A 21 17.30 -13.17 14.94
CA GLY A 21 18.10 -12.27 15.75
C GLY A 21 17.78 -10.80 15.48
N GLU A 22 17.95 -9.97 16.52
CA GLU A 22 17.56 -8.56 16.51
C GLU A 22 18.34 -7.73 15.48
N GLU A 23 19.66 -7.95 15.39
CA GLU A 23 20.54 -7.24 14.45
C GLU A 23 20.17 -7.51 12.98
N GLU A 24 20.05 -8.79 12.62
CA GLU A 24 19.68 -9.20 11.26
C GLU A 24 18.25 -8.78 10.93
N ALA A 25 17.32 -8.87 11.89
CA ALA A 25 15.96 -8.37 11.70
C ALA A 25 15.96 -6.87 11.41
N ASN A 26 16.72 -6.07 12.16
CA ASN A 26 16.83 -4.63 11.94
C ASN A 26 17.45 -4.30 10.58
N LYS A 27 18.48 -5.03 10.17
CA LYS A 27 19.09 -4.90 8.84
C LYS A 27 18.09 -5.20 7.73
N ILE A 28 17.37 -6.33 7.81
CA ILE A 28 16.36 -6.69 6.80
C ILE A 28 15.21 -5.68 6.76
N SER A 29 14.69 -5.27 7.92
CA SER A 29 13.58 -4.32 8.02
C SER A 29 13.96 -2.94 7.51
N SER A 30 15.16 -2.43 7.86
CA SER A 30 15.64 -1.12 7.38
C SER A 30 15.85 -1.10 5.87
N GLN A 31 16.44 -2.15 5.30
CA GLN A 31 16.58 -2.29 3.85
C GLN A 31 15.23 -2.32 3.15
N ALA A 32 14.28 -3.11 3.66
CA ALA A 32 12.93 -3.20 3.11
C ALA A 32 12.19 -1.85 3.18
N SER A 33 12.32 -1.14 4.31
CA SER A 33 11.71 0.18 4.48
C SER A 33 12.31 1.21 3.52
N ARG A 34 13.65 1.29 3.42
CA ARG A 34 14.33 2.23 2.52
C ARG A 34 13.94 1.99 1.07
N ARG A 35 13.90 0.72 0.66
CA ARG A 35 13.48 0.34 -0.70
C ARG A 35 12.01 0.69 -0.95
N GLY A 36 11.13 0.43 0.02
CA GLY A 36 9.74 0.86 -0.03
C GLY A 36 9.64 2.36 -0.29
N THR A 37 10.21 3.18 0.58
CA THR A 37 10.20 4.64 0.46
C THR A 37 10.71 5.13 -0.91
N LEU A 38 11.83 4.56 -1.38
CA LEU A 38 12.36 4.88 -2.71
C LEU A 38 11.35 4.57 -3.82
N MET A 39 10.69 3.41 -3.78
CA MET A 39 9.76 2.99 -4.83
C MET A 39 8.49 3.83 -4.85
N HIS A 40 7.93 4.17 -3.67
CA HIS A 40 6.80 5.12 -3.60
C HIS A 40 7.20 6.46 -4.20
N LYS A 41 8.40 6.96 -3.88
CA LYS A 41 8.89 8.23 -4.41
C LYS A 41 9.05 8.21 -5.94
N LEU A 42 9.65 7.16 -6.49
CA LEU A 42 9.78 7.03 -7.95
C LEU A 42 8.42 6.94 -8.65
N CYS A 43 7.45 6.22 -8.07
CA CYS A 43 6.08 6.17 -8.61
C CYS A 43 5.39 7.53 -8.54
N GLU A 44 5.51 8.24 -7.41
CA GLU A 44 4.97 9.59 -7.22
C GLU A 44 5.53 10.56 -8.27
N ASP A 45 6.86 10.63 -8.38
CA ASP A 45 7.57 11.49 -9.32
C ASP A 45 7.18 11.16 -10.77
N TYR A 46 7.01 9.87 -11.08
CA TYR A 46 6.59 9.44 -12.41
C TYR A 46 5.20 9.95 -12.76
N VAL A 47 4.25 9.76 -11.85
CA VAL A 47 2.85 10.17 -12.04
C VAL A 47 2.74 11.70 -12.09
N ASN A 48 3.62 12.42 -11.40
CA ASN A 48 3.72 13.88 -11.45
C ASN A 48 4.44 14.40 -12.72
N ASN A 49 4.93 13.52 -13.59
CA ASN A 49 5.77 13.84 -14.76
C ASN A 49 7.07 14.58 -14.40
N GLU A 50 7.62 14.30 -13.22
CA GLU A 50 8.92 14.81 -12.80
C GLU A 50 10.05 14.07 -13.52
N VAL A 51 11.18 14.76 -13.68
CA VAL A 51 12.39 14.14 -14.26
C VAL A 51 13.02 13.22 -13.22
N ILE A 52 13.05 11.92 -13.50
CA ILE A 52 13.63 10.91 -12.61
C ILE A 52 15.07 10.62 -13.02
N ASP A 53 16.02 10.98 -12.16
CA ASP A 53 17.41 10.53 -12.30
C ASP A 53 17.54 9.06 -11.84
N THR A 54 17.79 8.18 -12.80
CA THR A 54 17.93 6.74 -12.56
C THR A 54 19.40 6.31 -12.41
N SER A 55 20.37 7.22 -12.58
CA SER A 55 21.80 6.89 -12.62
C SER A 55 22.33 6.34 -11.29
N SER A 56 21.72 6.72 -10.18
CA SER A 56 22.08 6.28 -8.83
C SER A 56 21.29 5.07 -8.33
N LEU A 57 20.31 4.59 -9.10
CA LEU A 57 19.49 3.46 -8.70
C LEU A 57 20.26 2.15 -8.82
N MET A 58 20.07 1.27 -7.82
CA MET A 58 20.55 -0.10 -7.92
C MET A 58 19.84 -0.81 -9.10
N PRO A 59 20.49 -1.73 -9.82
CA PRO A 59 19.90 -2.38 -11.00
C PRO A 59 18.52 -3.02 -10.73
N LEU A 60 18.35 -3.63 -9.56
CA LEU A 60 17.08 -4.25 -9.16
C LEU A 60 15.99 -3.21 -8.85
N ASP A 61 16.35 -2.06 -8.26
CA ASP A 61 15.41 -0.98 -7.99
C ASP A 61 14.93 -0.34 -9.30
N LEU A 62 15.85 -0.12 -10.25
CA LEU A 62 15.51 0.34 -11.60
C LEU A 62 14.62 -0.67 -12.36
N GLN A 63 14.93 -1.96 -12.29
CA GLN A 63 14.11 -3.02 -12.89
C GLN A 63 12.69 -3.00 -12.30
N ASN A 64 12.58 -2.97 -10.97
CA ASN A 64 11.30 -2.96 -10.28
C ASN A 64 10.47 -1.72 -10.60
N PHE A 65 11.12 -0.54 -10.65
CA PHE A 65 10.48 0.70 -11.05
C PHE A 65 10.01 0.67 -12.50
N ASN A 66 10.85 0.21 -13.45
CA ASN A 66 10.46 0.09 -14.85
C ASN A 66 9.27 -0.86 -15.05
N ALA A 67 9.18 -1.92 -14.25
CA ALA A 67 8.04 -2.84 -14.27
C ALA A 67 6.75 -2.14 -13.79
N LEU A 68 6.82 -1.37 -12.69
CA LEU A 68 5.70 -0.54 -12.22
C LEU A 68 5.31 0.54 -13.23
N LYS A 69 6.31 1.22 -13.81
CA LYS A 69 6.12 2.22 -14.87
C LYS A 69 5.34 1.64 -16.04
N SER A 70 5.75 0.47 -16.53
CA SER A 70 5.05 -0.21 -17.63
C SER A 70 3.60 -0.57 -17.28
N GLU A 71 3.33 -0.93 -16.02
CA GLU A 71 1.96 -1.19 -15.57
C GLU A 71 1.12 0.09 -15.50
N MET A 72 1.69 1.18 -14.98
CA MET A 72 1.06 2.50 -14.96
C MET A 72 0.75 2.97 -16.39
N ASP A 73 1.69 2.88 -17.32
CA ASP A 73 1.52 3.28 -18.72
C ASP A 73 0.35 2.58 -19.43
N LYS A 74 0.06 1.33 -19.06
CA LYS A 74 -1.01 0.54 -19.66
C LYS A 74 -2.39 0.82 -19.07
N HIS A 75 -2.44 1.21 -17.80
CA HIS A 75 -3.68 1.09 -17.02
C HIS A 75 -4.08 2.35 -16.28
N PHE A 76 -3.17 3.28 -16.03
CA PHE A 76 -3.51 4.54 -15.39
C PHE A 76 -4.21 5.48 -16.37
N GLY A 77 -5.27 6.12 -15.90
CA GLY A 77 -5.96 7.22 -16.56
C GLY A 77 -5.77 8.52 -15.79
N LYS A 78 -6.86 9.25 -15.55
CA LYS A 78 -6.82 10.50 -14.78
C LYS A 78 -6.38 10.25 -13.34
N VAL A 79 -5.46 11.08 -12.85
CA VAL A 79 -5.00 11.10 -11.45
C VAL A 79 -5.79 12.16 -10.68
N TYR A 80 -6.29 11.80 -9.50
CA TYR A 80 -7.11 12.66 -8.64
C TYR A 80 -6.33 13.14 -7.41
N GLY A 81 -5.32 12.39 -6.97
CA GLY A 81 -4.41 12.82 -5.90
C GLY A 81 -3.36 11.76 -5.56
N GLN A 82 -2.23 12.21 -5.02
CA GLN A 82 -1.15 11.36 -4.49
C GLN A 82 -0.73 11.86 -3.12
N GLU A 83 -0.36 10.96 -2.21
CA GLU A 83 0.12 11.27 -0.85
C GLU A 83 -0.79 12.21 -0.04
N ILE A 84 -2.08 12.28 -0.40
CA ILE A 84 -3.03 13.17 0.27
C ILE A 84 -3.44 12.60 1.62
N ALA A 85 -3.56 13.48 2.61
CA ALA A 85 -4.08 13.12 3.92
C ALA A 85 -5.60 12.90 3.82
N LEU A 86 -6.05 11.75 4.34
CA LEU A 86 -7.45 11.36 4.40
C LEU A 86 -7.82 10.98 5.84
N TYR A 87 -9.07 11.21 6.20
CA TYR A 87 -9.64 10.83 7.48
C TYR A 87 -11.09 10.38 7.33
N SER A 88 -11.58 9.69 8.35
CA SER A 88 -12.97 9.28 8.48
C SER A 88 -13.35 9.33 9.95
N ASP A 89 -14.35 10.14 10.26
CA ASP A 89 -14.97 10.19 11.58
C ASP A 89 -15.73 8.89 11.84
N PHE A 90 -16.37 8.31 10.81
CA PHE A 90 -17.06 7.02 10.92
C PHE A 90 -16.10 5.89 11.33
N LEU A 91 -14.91 5.82 10.73
CA LEU A 91 -13.90 4.83 11.08
C LEU A 91 -13.05 5.23 12.29
N GLU A 92 -13.11 6.49 12.74
CA GLU A 92 -12.18 7.07 13.71
C GLU A 92 -10.71 6.78 13.31
N LEU A 93 -10.38 7.03 12.05
CA LEU A 93 -9.08 6.72 11.44
C LEU A 93 -8.64 7.83 10.49
N ALA A 94 -7.33 8.05 10.41
CA ALA A 94 -6.69 8.89 9.40
C ALA A 94 -5.42 8.23 8.84
N GLY A 95 -4.95 8.71 7.68
CA GLY A 95 -3.69 8.30 7.05
C GLY A 95 -3.40 9.04 5.75
N ARG A 96 -2.40 8.57 5.01
CA ARG A 96 -2.05 9.07 3.68
C ARG A 96 -2.18 7.94 2.67
N VAL A 97 -2.93 8.19 1.61
CA VAL A 97 -3.10 7.25 0.49
C VAL A 97 -1.96 7.46 -0.51
N ASP A 98 -1.42 6.37 -1.07
CA ASP A 98 -0.36 6.49 -2.07
C ASP A 98 -0.87 7.23 -3.30
N CYS A 99 -1.92 6.69 -3.94
CA CYS A 99 -2.47 7.26 -5.17
C CYS A 99 -3.98 6.99 -5.32
N ILE A 100 -4.69 7.98 -5.84
CA ILE A 100 -6.07 7.89 -6.29
C ILE A 100 -6.08 8.26 -7.77
N ALA A 101 -6.40 7.29 -8.61
CA ALA A 101 -6.41 7.45 -10.06
C ALA A 101 -7.45 6.53 -10.70
N GLU A 102 -7.74 6.76 -11.96
CA GLU A 102 -8.38 5.75 -12.81
C GLU A 102 -7.40 4.62 -13.06
N TYR A 103 -7.80 3.38 -12.76
CA TYR A 103 -7.10 2.16 -13.12
C TYR A 103 -8.01 1.31 -13.98
N LYS A 104 -7.57 0.98 -15.21
CA LYS A 104 -8.40 0.26 -16.20
C LYS A 104 -9.78 0.93 -16.39
N GLY A 105 -9.79 2.26 -16.46
CA GLY A 105 -10.97 3.10 -16.70
C GLY A 105 -11.91 3.29 -15.50
N LYS A 106 -11.49 2.93 -14.28
CA LYS A 106 -12.31 3.04 -13.06
C LYS A 106 -11.56 3.74 -11.95
N LEU A 107 -12.21 4.71 -11.30
CA LEU A 107 -11.65 5.40 -10.13
C LEU A 107 -11.32 4.38 -9.04
N SER A 108 -10.08 4.41 -8.56
CA SER A 108 -9.49 3.40 -7.69
C SER A 108 -8.65 4.01 -6.59
N ILE A 109 -8.61 3.31 -5.44
CA ILE A 109 -7.49 3.44 -4.50
C ILE A 109 -6.37 2.54 -5.01
N ILE A 110 -5.19 3.10 -5.22
CA ILE A 110 -4.01 2.37 -5.67
C ILE A 110 -2.95 2.43 -4.58
N ASP A 111 -2.44 1.26 -4.21
CA ASP A 111 -1.39 1.10 -3.20
C ASP A 111 -0.21 0.34 -3.83
N TYR A 112 0.96 0.98 -3.81
CA TYR A 112 2.18 0.43 -4.38
C TYR A 112 2.89 -0.44 -3.34
N LYS A 113 3.40 -1.59 -3.78
CA LYS A 113 4.14 -2.50 -2.91
C LYS A 113 5.38 -3.03 -3.61
N THR A 114 6.41 -3.32 -2.82
CA THR A 114 7.54 -4.14 -3.26
C THR A 114 7.68 -5.38 -2.40
N SER A 115 8.15 -6.47 -3.01
CA SER A 115 8.32 -7.74 -2.32
C SER A 115 9.50 -8.52 -2.88
N LYS A 116 10.16 -9.29 -2.01
CA LYS A 116 11.20 -10.24 -2.43
C LYS A 116 10.63 -11.53 -3.03
N LYS A 117 9.34 -11.80 -2.79
CA LYS A 117 8.66 -13.04 -3.19
C LYS A 117 7.23 -12.74 -3.59
N VAL A 118 6.72 -13.50 -4.55
CA VAL A 118 5.30 -13.45 -4.91
C VAL A 118 4.45 -13.74 -3.68
N LYS A 119 3.51 -12.85 -3.39
CA LYS A 119 2.55 -13.03 -2.30
C LYS A 119 1.25 -13.58 -2.85
N LYS A 120 0.69 -14.57 -2.15
CA LYS A 120 -0.67 -15.04 -2.43
C LYS A 120 -1.69 -14.04 -1.89
N ARG A 121 -2.84 -13.97 -2.55
CA ARG A 121 -3.97 -13.10 -2.18
C ARG A 121 -4.37 -13.27 -0.71
N GLU A 122 -4.41 -14.51 -0.21
CA GLU A 122 -4.74 -14.79 1.21
C GLU A 122 -3.75 -14.18 2.22
N ASN A 123 -2.51 -13.91 1.81
CA ASN A 123 -1.43 -13.44 2.69
C ASN A 123 -1.29 -11.91 2.72
N ILE A 124 -2.16 -11.18 2.02
CA ILE A 124 -2.09 -9.72 1.89
C ILE A 124 -3.41 -9.03 2.23
N LYS A 125 -4.28 -9.70 2.99
CA LYS A 125 -5.57 -9.15 3.41
C LYS A 125 -5.46 -7.79 4.09
N ASN A 126 -4.37 -7.56 4.84
CA ASN A 126 -4.09 -6.27 5.47
C ASN A 126 -3.88 -5.13 4.46
N TYR A 127 -3.36 -5.42 3.25
CA TYR A 127 -3.20 -4.40 2.20
C TYR A 127 -4.58 -4.02 1.64
N PHE A 128 -5.47 -5.00 1.42
CA PHE A 128 -6.84 -4.71 0.97
C PHE A 128 -7.64 -3.96 2.04
N MET A 129 -7.49 -4.31 3.32
CA MET A 129 -8.09 -3.55 4.42
C MET A 129 -7.59 -2.10 4.45
N GLN A 130 -6.31 -1.87 4.18
CA GLN A 130 -5.74 -0.53 4.07
C GLN A 130 -6.39 0.26 2.93
N ALA A 131 -6.39 -0.29 1.72
CA ALA A 131 -7.00 0.37 0.57
C ALA A 131 -8.51 0.60 0.77
N ALA A 132 -9.23 -0.35 1.37
CA ALA A 132 -10.65 -0.21 1.70
C ALA A 132 -10.92 0.95 2.67
N GLY A 133 -10.09 1.13 3.70
CA GLY A 133 -10.26 2.25 4.62
C GLY A 133 -9.98 3.59 3.96
N TYR A 134 -8.99 3.68 3.06
CA TYR A 134 -8.79 4.91 2.28
C TYR A 134 -9.95 5.20 1.33
N ALA A 135 -10.58 4.17 0.75
CA ALA A 135 -11.76 4.34 -0.08
C ALA A 135 -12.94 4.95 0.71
N VAL A 136 -13.16 4.49 1.95
CA VAL A 136 -14.19 5.07 2.84
C VAL A 136 -13.83 6.50 3.26
N MET A 137 -12.56 6.75 3.63
CA MET A 137 -12.13 8.11 3.98
C MET A 137 -12.28 9.08 2.81
N TYR A 138 -11.94 8.65 1.59
CA TYR A 138 -12.13 9.46 0.39
C TYR A 138 -13.61 9.76 0.14
N GLU A 139 -14.48 8.77 0.24
CA GLU A 139 -15.93 8.98 0.12
C GLU A 139 -16.46 9.94 1.17
N GLU A 140 -15.97 9.86 2.41
CA GLU A 140 -16.40 10.76 3.49
C GLU A 140 -15.98 12.21 3.24
N VAL A 141 -14.74 12.43 2.78
CA VAL A 141 -14.18 13.78 2.52
C VAL A 141 -14.75 14.38 1.23
N PHE A 142 -14.80 13.61 0.14
CA PHE A 142 -15.12 14.11 -1.21
C PHE A 142 -16.54 13.78 -1.69
N LYS A 143 -17.31 13.02 -0.90
CA LYS A 143 -18.68 12.57 -1.24
C LYS A 143 -18.76 11.77 -2.56
N GLN A 144 -17.67 11.11 -2.91
CA GLN A 144 -17.57 10.29 -4.12
C GLN A 144 -17.08 8.87 -3.75
N PRO A 145 -17.90 7.83 -3.98
CA PRO A 145 -17.52 6.47 -3.62
C PRO A 145 -16.43 5.92 -4.54
N ILE A 146 -15.49 5.19 -3.95
CA ILE A 146 -14.50 4.38 -4.67
C ILE A 146 -14.73 2.92 -4.28
N ASN A 147 -15.09 2.08 -5.25
CA ASN A 147 -15.30 0.66 -5.01
C ASN A 147 -14.09 -0.20 -5.37
N GLN A 148 -13.27 0.23 -6.34
CA GLN A 148 -12.13 -0.56 -6.80
C GLN A 148 -10.89 -0.27 -5.94
N LEU A 149 -10.27 -1.35 -5.46
CA LEU A 149 -9.00 -1.33 -4.77
C LEU A 149 -7.97 -2.03 -5.66
N VAL A 150 -6.79 -1.42 -5.81
CA VAL A 150 -5.71 -1.96 -6.63
C VAL A 150 -4.43 -1.99 -5.81
N ILE A 151 -3.90 -3.19 -5.59
CA ILE A 151 -2.55 -3.37 -5.05
C ILE A 151 -1.64 -3.72 -6.22
N ILE A 152 -0.66 -2.87 -6.50
CA ILE A 152 0.34 -3.10 -7.55
C ILE A 152 1.66 -3.45 -6.86
N MET A 153 2.08 -4.71 -6.99
CA MET A 153 3.25 -5.22 -6.32
C MET A 153 4.37 -5.53 -7.30
N SER A 154 5.48 -4.80 -7.21
CA SER A 154 6.71 -5.21 -7.89
C SER A 154 7.43 -6.28 -7.07
N VAL A 155 7.71 -7.41 -7.71
CA VAL A 155 8.35 -8.57 -7.10
C VAL A 155 9.71 -8.75 -7.72
N ASP A 156 10.74 -8.76 -6.86
CA ASP A 156 12.14 -8.91 -7.29
C ASP A 156 12.29 -10.10 -8.24
N HIS A 157 12.81 -9.86 -9.44
CA HIS A 157 13.04 -10.83 -10.53
C HIS A 157 11.81 -11.50 -11.16
N GLU A 158 10.59 -11.19 -10.69
CA GLU A 158 9.34 -11.81 -11.17
C GLU A 158 8.43 -10.81 -11.91
N GLY A 159 8.68 -9.51 -11.76
CA GLY A 159 7.89 -8.45 -12.39
C GLY A 159 6.73 -7.98 -11.51
N VAL A 160 5.64 -7.52 -12.14
CA VAL A 160 4.48 -6.96 -11.42
C VAL A 160 3.41 -8.03 -11.20
N VAL A 161 2.89 -8.06 -9.97
CA VAL A 161 1.68 -8.79 -9.61
C VAL A 161 0.62 -7.78 -9.20
N GLU A 162 -0.50 -7.78 -9.89
CA GLU A 162 -1.66 -6.95 -9.57
C GLU A 162 -2.72 -7.72 -8.79
N PHE A 163 -3.37 -7.03 -7.85
CA PHE A 163 -4.57 -7.51 -7.18
C PHE A 163 -5.66 -6.45 -7.25
N VAL A 164 -6.76 -6.79 -7.92
CA VAL A 164 -7.95 -5.93 -8.02
C VAL A 164 -9.06 -6.52 -7.16
N GLU A 165 -9.53 -5.73 -6.20
CA GLU A 165 -10.52 -6.12 -5.20
C GLU A 165 -11.65 -5.08 -5.10
N LYS A 166 -12.72 -5.42 -4.38
CA LYS A 166 -13.80 -4.48 -4.04
C LYS A 166 -13.68 -4.02 -2.60
N ARG A 167 -14.02 -2.76 -2.33
CA ARG A 167 -14.00 -2.17 -1.00
C ARG A 167 -14.79 -2.98 0.02
N ASP A 168 -16.02 -3.36 -0.33
CA ASP A 168 -16.97 -3.95 0.61
C ASP A 168 -16.56 -5.36 1.06
N ASP A 169 -15.71 -6.05 0.28
CA ASP A 169 -15.17 -7.37 0.64
C ASP A 169 -14.18 -7.30 1.83
N HIS A 170 -13.61 -6.12 2.13
CA HIS A 170 -12.52 -5.95 3.10
C HIS A 170 -12.83 -4.97 4.23
N ILE A 171 -13.75 -4.01 4.02
CA ILE A 171 -14.02 -2.93 4.98
C ILE A 171 -14.52 -3.44 6.33
N HIS A 172 -15.36 -4.48 6.34
CA HIS A 172 -15.91 -5.02 7.59
C HIS A 172 -14.83 -5.59 8.51
N ASP A 173 -13.76 -6.16 7.95
CA ASP A 173 -12.64 -6.67 8.74
C ASP A 173 -11.80 -5.53 9.30
N LEU A 174 -11.68 -4.41 8.59
CA LEU A 174 -11.03 -3.20 9.11
C LEU A 174 -11.82 -2.64 10.30
N ILE A 175 -13.15 -2.54 10.19
CA ILE A 175 -14.02 -2.06 11.28
C ILE A 175 -13.87 -2.97 12.51
N LYS A 176 -13.89 -4.29 12.33
CA LYS A 176 -13.66 -5.26 13.43
C LYS A 176 -12.28 -5.07 14.07
N LEU A 177 -11.24 -4.85 13.27
CA LEU A 177 -9.89 -4.62 13.77
C LEU A 177 -9.78 -3.29 14.52
N ARG A 178 -10.39 -2.22 14.01
CA ARG A 178 -10.42 -0.90 14.66
C ARG A 178 -11.14 -0.97 16.00
N LYS A 179 -12.24 -1.73 16.10
CA LYS A 179 -12.92 -2.00 17.37
C LYS A 179 -12.00 -2.72 18.36
N LYS A 180 -11.31 -3.79 17.93
CA LYS A 180 -10.32 -4.49 18.77
C LYS A 180 -9.20 -3.57 19.25
N TYR A 181 -8.74 -2.65 18.39
CA TYR A 181 -7.75 -1.64 18.77
C TYR A 181 -8.31 -0.70 19.86
N LYS A 182 -9.56 -0.25 19.68
CA LYS A 182 -10.29 0.58 20.65
C LYS A 182 -10.34 -0.09 22.03
N ASP A 183 -10.86 -1.31 22.07
CA ASP A 183 -11.02 -2.10 23.30
C ASP A 183 -9.68 -2.35 24.00
N LYS A 184 -8.61 -2.60 23.24
CA LYS A 184 -7.26 -2.83 23.79
C LYS A 184 -6.64 -1.59 24.42
N HIS A 185 -6.93 -0.40 23.88
CA HIS A 185 -6.26 0.84 24.25
C HIS A 185 -7.15 1.81 25.05
N GLY A 186 -8.43 1.52 25.23
CA GLY A 186 -9.36 2.34 26.02
C GLY A 186 -9.61 3.72 25.42
N ILE A 187 -9.55 3.83 24.09
CA ILE A 187 -9.85 5.06 23.33
C ILE A 187 -11.20 4.96 22.62
#